data_AF-A0ABD0Q5D9-F1
#
_entry.id   AF-A0ABD0Q5D9-F1
#
_cell.length_a   1.000
_cell.length_b   1.000
_cell.length_c   1.000
_cell.angle_alpha   90.00
_cell.angle_beta   90.00
_cell.angle_gamma   90.00
#
_symmetry.space_group_name_H-M   'P 1'
#
loop_
_entity.id
_entity.type
_entity.pdbx_description
1 polymer ?
#
loop_
_entity_poly.entity_id
_entity_poly.type
_entity_poly.pdbx_seq_one_letter_code
_entity_poly.pdbx_strand_id
1 'polypeptide(L)'
;GSLQARSISPRSFSSNPSSRDSSPNRDLSLSVSRLRPPIIIHSSGKKYGFTLQTIRVYMGTSDIYTIHHMVSGVEESSPAHEAGLRAGDLITHVNGESVQGLVHTEMMELLLK
;
A
#
# COMPACT_ATOMS: atom_id res chain seq x y z
N GLY A 1 65.26 2.38 33.85
CA GLY A 1 64.30 2.73 32.78
C GLY A 1 63.01 1.99 33.06
N SER A 2 61.90 2.72 32.99
CA SER A 2 60.47 2.32 32.95
C SER A 2 60.17 0.84 32.71
N LEU A 3 59.15 0.24 33.33
CA LEU A 3 57.76 0.31 32.87
C LEU A 3 56.75 0.10 34.04
N GLN A 4 55.84 1.06 34.20
CA GLN A 4 54.67 0.99 35.08
C GLN A 4 53.56 0.27 34.32
N ALA A 5 53.13 -0.91 34.79
CA ALA A 5 52.01 -1.64 34.19
C ALA A 5 50.71 -0.88 34.51
N ARG A 6 50.06 -0.34 33.47
CA ARG A 6 48.71 0.22 33.56
C ARG A 6 47.75 -0.61 32.73
N SER A 7 46.59 -0.85 33.36
CA SER A 7 45.27 -1.09 32.77
C SER A 7 44.96 -2.49 32.23
N ILE A 8 44.24 -3.27 33.05
CA ILE A 8 43.29 -4.27 32.55
C ILE A 8 41.90 -3.63 32.65
N SER A 9 41.28 -3.34 31.51
CA SER A 9 39.85 -3.05 31.42
C SER A 9 39.30 -3.88 30.26
N PRO A 10 38.41 -4.85 30.51
CA PRO A 10 37.83 -5.64 29.44
C PRO A 10 36.69 -4.82 28.83
N ARG A 11 37.00 -4.10 27.75
CA ARG A 11 35.98 -3.59 26.84
C ARG A 11 36.44 -3.85 25.42
N SER A 12 35.73 -4.74 24.73
CA SER A 12 35.30 -4.59 23.33
C SER A 12 34.55 -5.85 22.91
N PHE A 13 33.29 -5.97 23.34
CA PHE A 13 32.30 -6.64 22.51
C PHE A 13 31.93 -5.64 21.42
N SER A 14 32.57 -5.73 20.26
CA SER A 14 32.09 -5.05 19.05
C SER A 14 32.13 -6.04 17.89
N SER A 15 31.27 -7.06 17.97
CA SER A 15 30.83 -7.73 16.76
C SER A 15 29.96 -6.71 16.01
N ASN A 16 30.55 -6.02 15.02
CA ASN A 16 29.79 -5.31 14.00
C ASN A 16 29.00 -6.35 13.19
N PRO A 17 27.66 -6.38 13.23
CA PRO A 17 26.88 -7.08 12.21
C PRO A 17 26.75 -6.12 11.02
N SER A 18 27.84 -5.91 10.27
CA SER A 18 27.79 -5.03 9.11
C SER A 18 27.08 -5.72 7.94
N SER A 19 25.87 -5.23 7.68
CA SER A 19 25.48 -4.74 6.35
C SER A 19 25.11 -5.76 5.26
N ARG A 20 24.70 -6.99 5.60
CA ARG A 20 24.14 -7.92 4.59
C ARG A 20 22.60 -7.92 4.47
N ASP A 21 21.87 -7.33 5.41
CA ASP A 21 20.40 -7.23 5.35
C ASP A 21 19.87 -6.00 4.58
N SER A 22 20.74 -5.11 4.10
CA SER A 22 20.32 -3.93 3.33
C SER A 22 20.16 -4.20 1.83
N SER A 23 19.82 -5.42 1.42
CA SER A 23 19.41 -5.70 0.04
C SER A 23 17.88 -5.54 -0.07
N PRO A 24 17.35 -4.46 -0.65
CA PRO A 24 15.90 -4.20 -0.68
C PRO A 24 15.16 -5.07 -1.71
N ASN A 25 15.86 -5.98 -2.40
CA ASN A 25 15.37 -6.60 -3.63
C ASN A 25 14.98 -8.09 -3.52
N ARG A 26 14.75 -8.63 -2.32
CA ARG A 26 14.25 -10.01 -2.16
C ARG A 26 13.18 -10.24 -1.09
N ASP A 27 12.31 -9.27 -0.87
CA ASP A 27 11.02 -9.57 -0.23
C ASP A 27 9.89 -9.44 -1.26
N LEU A 28 9.76 -10.49 -2.08
CA LEU A 28 8.52 -10.79 -2.83
C LEU A 28 7.47 -11.41 -1.91
N SER A 29 7.63 -11.34 -0.58
CA SER A 29 6.48 -11.24 0.31
C SER A 29 5.83 -9.91 -0.05
N LEU A 30 4.92 -9.98 -1.02
CA LEU A 30 3.89 -8.98 -1.22
C LEU A 30 3.45 -8.57 0.17
N SER A 31 3.65 -7.30 0.47
CA SER A 31 3.40 -6.65 1.74
C SER A 31 1.91 -6.70 2.12
N VAL A 32 1.37 -7.90 2.33
CA VAL A 32 0.08 -8.16 2.99
C VAL A 32 0.10 -7.49 4.37
N SER A 33 1.30 -7.28 4.92
CA SER A 33 1.58 -6.52 6.15
C SER A 33 1.28 -5.02 6.09
N ARG A 34 0.84 -4.44 4.97
CA ARG A 34 0.44 -3.02 4.87
C ARG A 34 -0.83 -2.77 4.05
N LEU A 35 -1.70 -3.75 3.89
CA LEU A 35 -3.06 -3.40 3.46
C LEU A 35 -3.68 -2.56 4.57
N ARG A 36 -4.06 -1.31 4.26
CA ARG A 36 -4.82 -0.49 5.20
C ARG A 36 -6.07 -1.27 5.61
N PRO A 37 -6.54 -1.12 6.86
CA PRO A 37 -7.83 -1.70 7.24
C PRO A 37 -8.92 -1.29 6.24
N PRO A 38 -9.94 -2.14 6.03
CA PRO A 38 -10.99 -1.84 5.07
C PRO A 38 -11.67 -0.51 5.42
N ILE A 39 -11.90 0.32 4.41
CA ILE A 39 -12.64 1.56 4.57
C ILE A 39 -14.13 1.22 4.46
N ILE A 40 -14.87 1.46 5.53
CA ILE A 40 -16.31 1.20 5.58
C ILE A 40 -17.05 2.53 5.35
N ILE A 41 -17.77 2.61 4.23
CA ILE A 41 -18.53 3.80 3.86
C ILE A 41 -20.00 3.55 4.15
N HIS A 42 -20.55 4.29 5.12
CA HIS A 42 -21.99 4.25 5.41
C HIS A 42 -22.72 5.29 4.55
N SER A 43 -23.48 4.85 3.54
CA SER A 43 -24.30 5.73 2.70
C SER A 43 -25.79 5.47 2.89
N SER A 44 -26.59 6.53 3.11
CA SER A 44 -28.05 6.46 3.24
C SER A 44 -28.78 6.57 1.89
N GLY A 45 -28.29 5.86 0.85
CA GLY A 45 -28.87 5.89 -0.50
C GLY A 45 -28.47 7.11 -1.34
N LYS A 46 -27.47 7.88 -0.89
CA LYS A 46 -26.81 8.92 -1.69
C LYS A 46 -25.57 8.34 -2.37
N LYS A 47 -25.03 9.06 -3.37
CA LYS A 47 -23.70 8.73 -3.92
C LYS A 47 -22.65 8.67 -2.80
N TYR A 48 -21.68 7.78 -2.92
CA TYR A 48 -20.58 7.67 -1.95
C TYR A 48 -19.71 8.95 -1.90
N GLY A 49 -19.67 9.71 -2.99
CA GLY A 49 -18.95 11.00 -3.08
C GLY A 49 -17.46 10.85 -3.38
N PHE A 50 -17.09 9.89 -4.21
CA PHE A 50 -15.75 9.81 -4.80
C PHE A 50 -15.84 9.53 -6.29
N THR A 51 -14.76 9.84 -7.01
CA THR A 51 -14.62 9.55 -8.43
C THR A 51 -13.59 8.45 -8.64
N LEU A 52 -13.91 7.53 -9.55
CA LEU A 52 -13.02 6.44 -9.90
C LEU A 52 -12.28 6.72 -11.21
N GLN A 53 -11.01 6.38 -11.23
CA GLN A 53 -10.21 6.30 -12.44
C GLN A 53 -9.74 4.86 -12.65
N THR A 54 -10.17 4.27 -13.77
CA THR A 54 -9.65 2.98 -14.23
C THR A 54 -8.45 3.22 -15.14
N ILE A 55 -7.29 2.70 -14.75
CA ILE A 55 -6.02 2.88 -15.47
C ILE A 55 -5.50 1.55 -16.01
N ARG A 56 -4.82 1.61 -17.15
CA ARG A 56 -4.05 0.49 -17.69
C ARG A 56 -2.59 0.65 -17.28
N VAL A 57 -2.05 -0.36 -16.62
CA VAL A 57 -0.64 -0.40 -16.20
C VAL A 57 0.09 -1.35 -17.13
N TYR A 58 0.92 -0.80 -18.01
CA TYR A 58 1.66 -1.57 -19.02
C TYR A 58 2.91 -2.21 -18.42
N MET A 59 3.19 -3.45 -18.85
CA MET A 59 4.36 -4.21 -18.41
C MET A 59 5.51 -4.03 -19.40
N GLY A 60 6.55 -3.33 -18.96
CA GLY A 60 7.73 -3.04 -19.79
C GLY A 60 7.36 -2.20 -21.00
N THR A 61 7.80 -2.62 -22.18
CA THR A 61 7.54 -1.94 -23.46
C THR A 61 6.52 -2.69 -24.33
N SER A 62 5.78 -3.65 -23.74
CA SER A 62 4.79 -4.45 -24.46
C SER A 62 3.38 -3.86 -24.33
N ASP A 63 2.48 -4.24 -25.24
CA ASP A 63 1.05 -3.87 -25.16
C ASP A 63 0.26 -4.68 -24.12
N ILE A 64 0.95 -5.48 -23.30
CA ILE A 64 0.36 -6.23 -22.19
C ILE A 64 0.16 -5.29 -21.01
N TYR A 65 -1.06 -5.22 -20.50
CA TYR A 65 -1.41 -4.37 -19.37
C TYR A 65 -2.31 -5.08 -18.35
N THR A 66 -2.26 -4.62 -17.11
CA THR A 66 -3.26 -4.91 -16.08
C THR A 66 -4.17 -3.71 -15.86
N ILE A 67 -5.42 -3.96 -15.50
CA ILE A 67 -6.35 -2.89 -15.12
C ILE A 67 -6.29 -2.67 -13.61
N HIS A 68 -6.16 -1.41 -13.22
CA HIS A 68 -6.19 -0.96 -11.83
C HIS A 68 -7.24 0.13 -11.66
N HIS A 69 -7.83 0.18 -10.46
CA HIS A 69 -8.87 1.13 -10.09
C HIS A 69 -8.36 2.04 -8.97
N MET A 70 -8.32 3.34 -9.23
CA MET A 70 -7.79 4.34 -8.30
C MET A 70 -8.84 5.40 -8.02
N VAL A 71 -8.87 5.92 -6.80
CA VAL A 71 -9.69 7.08 -6.44
C VAL A 71 -9.02 8.33 -7.01
N SER A 72 -9.66 9.02 -7.95
CA SER A 72 -9.12 10.27 -8.51
C SER A 72 -9.48 11.50 -7.69
N GLY A 73 -10.59 11.44 -6.95
CA GLY A 73 -11.11 12.56 -6.18
C GLY A 73 -12.11 12.08 -5.15
N VAL A 74 -12.22 12.83 -4.06
CA VAL A 74 -13.20 12.60 -2.99
C VAL A 74 -13.83 13.95 -2.67
N GLU A 75 -15.16 14.00 -2.71
CA GLU A 75 -15.94 15.20 -2.40
C GLU A 75 -15.84 15.49 -0.90
N GLU A 76 -15.58 16.75 -0.52
CA GLU A 76 -15.55 17.16 0.89
C GLU A 76 -16.91 16.91 1.55
N SER A 77 -16.91 16.52 2.84
CA SER A 77 -18.12 16.17 3.61
C SER A 77 -18.97 15.02 3.03
N SER A 78 -18.44 14.24 2.09
CA SER A 78 -19.10 13.03 1.59
C SER A 78 -18.92 11.84 2.53
N PRO A 79 -19.78 10.80 2.43
CA PRO A 79 -19.59 9.56 3.17
C PRO A 79 -18.21 8.94 2.96
N ALA A 80 -17.67 8.98 1.74
CA ALA A 80 -16.32 8.50 1.44
C ALA A 80 -15.24 9.33 2.15
N HIS A 81 -15.40 10.65 2.21
CA HIS A 81 -14.47 11.53 2.91
C HIS A 81 -14.44 11.24 4.42
N GLU A 82 -15.63 11.12 5.03
CA GLU A 82 -15.81 10.82 6.45
C GLU A 82 -15.24 9.44 6.83
N ALA A 83 -15.40 8.44 5.94
CA ALA A 83 -14.83 7.11 6.12
C ALA A 83 -13.29 7.08 5.99
N GLY A 84 -12.67 8.17 5.53
CA GLY A 84 -11.21 8.28 5.39
C GLY A 84 -10.67 7.91 4.01
N LEU A 85 -11.52 7.73 2.99
CA LEU A 85 -11.07 7.53 1.61
C LEU A 85 -10.39 8.79 1.09
N ARG A 86 -9.28 8.65 0.37
CA ARG A 86 -8.52 9.77 -0.19
C ARG A 86 -8.20 9.55 -1.67
N ALA A 87 -8.01 10.67 -2.38
CA ALA A 87 -7.48 10.63 -3.74
C ALA A 87 -6.09 9.97 -3.75
N GLY A 88 -5.85 9.14 -4.75
CA GLY A 88 -4.65 8.30 -4.87
C GLY A 88 -4.75 6.95 -4.18
N ASP A 89 -5.85 6.66 -3.44
CA ASP A 89 -6.05 5.32 -2.89
C ASP A 89 -6.32 4.30 -4.02
N LEU A 90 -5.57 3.19 -4.00
CA LEU A 90 -5.77 2.05 -4.89
C LEU A 90 -6.85 1.14 -4.32
N ILE A 91 -7.92 0.92 -5.09
CA ILE A 91 -8.99 -0.01 -4.72
C ILE A 91 -8.55 -1.42 -5.09
N THR A 92 -8.43 -2.28 -4.08
CA THR A 92 -8.04 -3.69 -4.26
C THR A 92 -9.23 -4.64 -4.12
N HIS A 93 -10.19 -4.29 -3.25
CA HIS A 93 -11.39 -5.07 -2.98
C HIS A 93 -12.59 -4.14 -2.79
N VAL A 94 -13.77 -4.61 -3.17
CA VAL A 94 -15.07 -3.98 -2.91
C VAL A 94 -15.97 -5.04 -2.30
N ASN A 95 -16.52 -4.78 -1.11
CA ASN A 95 -17.40 -5.74 -0.40
C ASN A 95 -16.77 -7.14 -0.20
N GLY A 96 -15.44 -7.21 -0.11
CA GLY A 96 -14.68 -8.47 0.02
C GLY A 96 -14.37 -9.17 -1.31
N GLU A 97 -14.91 -8.69 -2.43
CA GLU A 97 -14.62 -9.20 -3.77
C GLU A 97 -13.40 -8.46 -4.37
N SER A 98 -12.44 -9.21 -4.93
CA SER A 98 -11.25 -8.62 -5.57
C SER A 98 -11.62 -7.91 -6.87
N VAL A 99 -11.06 -6.71 -7.09
CA VAL A 99 -11.30 -5.92 -8.32
C VAL A 99 -10.13 -5.92 -9.29
N GLN A 100 -9.13 -6.76 -9.06
CA GLN A 100 -7.93 -6.79 -9.90
C GLN A 100 -8.28 -7.25 -11.33
N GLY A 101 -7.95 -6.41 -12.32
CA GLY A 101 -8.17 -6.74 -13.74
C GLY A 101 -9.60 -6.57 -14.23
N LEU A 102 -10.55 -6.20 -13.35
CA LEU A 102 -11.93 -5.94 -13.75
C LEU A 102 -12.00 -4.75 -14.70
N VAL A 103 -12.91 -4.80 -15.66
CA VAL A 103 -13.21 -3.62 -16.48
C VAL A 103 -14.04 -2.62 -15.68
N HIS A 104 -14.11 -1.38 -16.16
CA HIS A 104 -14.83 -0.31 -15.46
C HIS A 104 -16.29 -0.68 -15.15
N THR A 105 -17.00 -1.34 -16.08
CA THR A 105 -18.39 -1.74 -15.90
C THR A 105 -18.57 -2.75 -14.76
N GLU A 106 -17.76 -3.82 -14.73
CA GLU A 106 -17.81 -4.85 -13.68
C GLU A 106 -17.51 -4.26 -12.30
N MET A 107 -16.55 -3.34 -12.23
CA MET A 107 -16.24 -2.64 -10.99
C MET A 107 -17.44 -1.81 -10.48
N MET A 108 -18.17 -1.14 -11.38
CA MET A 108 -19.34 -0.35 -11.00
C MET A 108 -20.50 -1.21 -10.49
N GLU A 109 -20.68 -2.40 -11.06
CA GLU A 109 -21.67 -3.36 -10.56
C GLU A 109 -21.38 -3.77 -9.12
N LEU A 110 -20.10 -3.98 -8.76
CA LEU A 110 -19.71 -4.31 -7.37
C LEU A 110 -19.95 -3.17 -6.38
N LEU A 111 -19.79 -1.90 -6.80
CA LEU A 111 -20.03 -0.75 -5.93
C LEU A 111 -21.52 -0.51 -5.64
N LEU A 112 -22.39 -0.91 -6.57
CA LEU A 112 -23.83 -0.67 -6.53
C LEU A 112 -24.63 -1.84 -5.95
N LYS A 113 -23.96 -2.93 -5.61
CA LYS A 113 -24.53 -4.13 -5.00
C LYS A 113 -24.79 -3.94 -3.52
#